data_AF-A0A914ZDR4-F1
#
_entry.id   AF-A0A914ZDR4-F1
#
_cell.length_a   1.000
_cell.length_b   1.000
_cell.length_c   1.000
_cell.angle_alpha   90.00
_cell.angle_beta   90.00
_cell.angle_gamma   90.00
#
_symmetry.space_group_name_H-M   'P 1'
#
loop_
_entity.id
_entity.type
_entity.pdbx_description
1 polymer ?
#
loop_
_entity_poly.entity_id
_entity_poly.type
_entity_poly.pdbx_seq_one_letter_code
_entity_poly.pdbx_strand_id
1 'polypeptide(L)'
;MTRIADLNADQLAHHALNIFIAQGRHVEGARVIYRALQLDPHHPGALRCLSDFLAHEGTEPFAAVTLEHALSGAVPLNDDARRMLDDLRFLDIWSWGFSRHVSGEANLSGEAFKLREDFVFDGPAYAAFLNTVTEPAGSLQGAFQAAVRICGLMSGLLRHAEKDNPAFDDVLRSSDFVNSWQDQHAATSPQGQRQVPARQDRDPPHLPYADPFARWLHRHLPWRSRLPAAVAAACTADRHRVRAGHQPGRTRLGAGSLLHQPAGGAAQLGYRSGGRPYLA
;
A
#
# COMPACT_ATOMS: atom_id res chain seq x y z
N MET A 1 7.37 15.73 -22.45
CA MET A 1 6.80 14.51 -21.82
C MET A 1 7.94 13.76 -21.18
N THR A 2 7.96 13.67 -19.86
CA THR A 2 8.94 12.87 -19.09
C THR A 2 8.55 11.40 -19.22
N ARG A 3 9.48 10.52 -19.59
CA ARG A 3 9.20 9.07 -19.67
C ARG A 3 9.33 8.47 -18.27
N ILE A 4 8.62 7.36 -18.00
CA ILE A 4 8.76 6.61 -16.73
C ILE A 4 10.22 6.22 -16.46
N ALA A 5 10.99 5.94 -17.53
CA ALA A 5 12.41 5.62 -17.45
C ALA A 5 13.30 6.77 -16.95
N ASP A 6 12.81 8.01 -16.99
CA ASP A 6 13.57 9.20 -16.59
C ASP A 6 13.26 9.61 -15.12
N LEU A 7 12.35 8.89 -14.45
CA LEU A 7 11.92 9.19 -13.09
C LEU A 7 12.79 8.46 -12.06
N ASN A 8 13.10 9.14 -10.96
CA ASN A 8 13.76 8.51 -9.81
C ASN A 8 12.78 7.72 -8.93
N ALA A 9 13.29 6.99 -7.93
CA ALA A 9 12.47 6.14 -7.05
C ALA A 9 11.37 6.92 -6.30
N ASP A 10 11.65 8.14 -5.86
CA ASP A 10 10.69 9.00 -5.16
C ASP A 10 9.55 9.45 -6.07
N GLN A 11 9.88 9.92 -7.27
CA GLN A 11 8.89 10.32 -8.28
C GLN A 11 8.03 9.14 -8.73
N LEU A 12 8.63 7.95 -8.89
CA LEU A 12 7.91 6.73 -9.20
C LEU A 12 6.99 6.33 -8.04
N ALA A 13 7.48 6.29 -6.80
CA ALA A 13 6.65 5.96 -5.64
C ALA A 13 5.47 6.93 -5.48
N HIS A 14 5.71 8.23 -5.66
CA HIS A 14 4.66 9.24 -5.64
C HIS A 14 3.63 9.02 -6.76
N HIS A 15 4.08 8.69 -7.98
CA HIS A 15 3.19 8.40 -9.09
C HIS A 15 2.38 7.11 -8.88
N ALA A 16 3.00 6.07 -8.33
CA ALA A 16 2.32 4.82 -7.97
C ALA A 16 1.19 5.07 -6.97
N LEU A 17 1.44 5.88 -5.93
CA LEU A 17 0.42 6.25 -4.97
C LEU A 17 -0.76 6.98 -5.63
N ASN A 18 -0.49 7.91 -6.54
CA ASN A 18 -1.54 8.62 -7.27
C ASN A 18 -2.39 7.67 -8.15
N ILE A 19 -1.76 6.71 -8.82
CA ILE A 19 -2.48 5.68 -9.59
C ILE A 19 -3.33 4.84 -8.64
N PHE A 20 -2.78 4.39 -7.51
CA PHE A 20 -3.50 3.57 -6.55
C PHE A 20 -4.72 4.30 -5.98
N ILE A 21 -4.59 5.57 -5.62
CA ILE A 21 -5.72 6.39 -5.14
C ILE A 21 -6.81 6.53 -6.22
N ALA A 22 -6.42 6.71 -7.48
CA ALA A 22 -7.35 6.95 -8.58
C ALA A 22 -8.01 5.68 -9.12
N GLN A 23 -7.29 4.56 -9.14
CA GLN A 23 -7.65 3.36 -9.90
C GLN A 23 -7.59 2.08 -9.06
N GLY A 24 -7.13 2.14 -7.81
CA GLY A 24 -6.89 0.97 -6.97
C GLY A 24 -5.78 0.08 -7.52
N ARG A 25 -5.98 -1.23 -7.41
CA ARG A 25 -5.03 -2.25 -7.85
C ARG A 25 -5.00 -2.33 -9.39
N HIS A 26 -4.13 -1.52 -10.00
CA HIS A 26 -4.01 -1.39 -11.45
C HIS A 26 -2.63 -1.84 -11.96
N VAL A 27 -2.58 -2.37 -13.20
CA VAL A 27 -1.34 -2.86 -13.85
C VAL A 27 -0.29 -1.76 -13.98
N GLU A 28 -0.69 -0.53 -14.29
CA GLU A 28 0.25 0.60 -14.36
C GLU A 28 0.82 0.96 -12.98
N GLY A 29 0.01 0.87 -11.92
CA GLY A 29 0.49 1.03 -10.55
C GLY A 29 1.56 0.00 -10.22
N ALA A 30 1.32 -1.27 -10.55
CA ALA A 30 2.29 -2.34 -10.38
C ALA A 30 3.61 -2.07 -11.13
N ARG A 31 3.54 -1.57 -12.38
CA ARG A 31 4.74 -1.21 -13.16
C ARG A 31 5.57 -0.16 -12.46
N VAL A 32 4.92 0.89 -11.97
CA VAL A 32 5.60 2.02 -11.34
C VAL A 32 6.20 1.61 -9.98
N ILE A 33 5.46 0.83 -9.17
CA ILE A 33 5.97 0.26 -7.91
C ILE A 33 7.20 -0.61 -8.16
N TYR A 34 7.09 -1.57 -9.09
CA TYR A 34 8.17 -2.50 -9.39
C TYR A 34 9.43 -1.76 -9.86
N ARG A 35 9.30 -0.75 -10.72
CA ARG A 35 10.44 0.06 -11.16
C ARG A 35 11.03 0.91 -10.03
N ALA A 36 10.21 1.48 -9.14
CA ALA A 36 10.73 2.21 -7.98
C ALA A 36 11.60 1.31 -7.11
N LEU A 37 11.14 0.08 -6.82
CA LEU A 37 11.87 -0.90 -6.02
C LEU A 37 13.10 -1.49 -6.71
N GLN A 38 13.17 -1.46 -8.04
CA GLN A 38 14.41 -1.79 -8.76
C GLN A 38 15.47 -0.70 -8.64
N LEU A 39 15.07 0.57 -8.56
CA LEU A 39 16.00 1.69 -8.38
C LEU A 39 16.47 1.81 -6.93
N ASP A 40 15.54 1.65 -5.99
CA ASP A 40 15.82 1.64 -4.55
C ASP A 40 14.91 0.60 -3.85
N PRO A 41 15.46 -0.59 -3.52
CA PRO A 41 14.71 -1.67 -2.86
C PRO A 41 14.15 -1.30 -1.49
N HIS A 42 14.71 -0.25 -0.86
CA HIS A 42 14.39 0.18 0.49
C HIS A 42 13.56 1.47 0.51
N HIS A 43 13.11 1.95 -0.66
CA HIS A 43 12.40 3.21 -0.76
C HIS A 43 11.06 3.15 0.00
N PRO A 44 10.86 3.97 1.05
CA PRO A 44 9.72 3.80 1.96
C PRO A 44 8.37 4.03 1.29
N GLY A 45 8.29 4.99 0.36
CA GLY A 45 7.07 5.22 -0.41
C GLY A 45 6.74 4.06 -1.34
N ALA A 46 7.75 3.37 -1.88
CA ALA A 46 7.53 2.23 -2.76
C ALA A 46 7.14 0.97 -1.97
N LEU A 47 7.74 0.77 -0.79
CA LEU A 47 7.36 -0.27 0.17
C LEU A 47 5.92 -0.10 0.65
N ARG A 48 5.50 1.14 0.97
CA ARG A 48 4.10 1.46 1.27
C ARG A 48 3.20 1.05 0.11
N CYS A 49 3.49 1.52 -1.10
CA CYS A 49 2.65 1.22 -2.27
C CYS A 49 2.60 -0.28 -2.58
N LEU A 50 3.69 -1.01 -2.36
CA LEU A 50 3.70 -2.47 -2.51
C LEU A 50 2.77 -3.14 -1.49
N SER A 51 2.80 -2.71 -0.22
CA SER A 51 1.88 -3.21 0.80
C SER A 51 0.42 -2.92 0.43
N ASP A 52 0.10 -1.65 0.15
CA ASP A 52 -1.25 -1.22 -0.27
C ASP A 52 -1.75 -2.01 -1.49
N PHE A 53 -0.87 -2.27 -2.46
CA PHE A 53 -1.18 -3.02 -3.67
C PHE A 53 -1.47 -4.51 -3.42
N LEU A 54 -0.86 -5.08 -2.37
CA LEU A 54 -0.99 -6.49 -1.98
C LEU A 54 -1.99 -6.71 -0.84
N ALA A 55 -2.48 -5.67 -0.19
CA ALA A 55 -3.50 -5.71 0.86
C ALA A 55 -4.90 -5.98 0.27
N HIS A 56 -5.03 -7.13 -0.40
CA HIS A 56 -6.22 -7.60 -1.08
C HIS A 56 -6.37 -9.11 -0.92
N GLU A 57 -7.60 -9.60 -1.03
CA GLU A 57 -7.97 -11.01 -0.82
C GLU A 57 -7.03 -11.97 -1.56
N GLY A 58 -6.28 -12.76 -0.78
CA GLY A 58 -5.34 -13.77 -1.25
C GLY A 58 -3.89 -13.33 -1.34
N THR A 59 -3.57 -12.05 -1.16
CA THR A 59 -2.19 -11.53 -1.17
C THR A 59 -1.79 -10.80 0.11
N GLU A 60 -2.69 -10.74 1.11
CA GLU A 60 -2.44 -10.04 2.38
C GLU A 60 -1.18 -10.51 3.13
N PRO A 61 -0.83 -11.82 3.17
CA PRO A 61 0.43 -12.23 3.78
C PRO A 61 1.66 -11.56 3.15
N PHE A 62 1.62 -11.24 1.84
CA PHE A 62 2.71 -10.56 1.15
C PHE A 62 2.77 -9.06 1.47
N ALA A 63 1.62 -8.43 1.70
CA ALA A 63 1.57 -7.07 2.25
C ALA A 63 2.19 -7.04 3.65
N ALA A 64 1.80 -7.99 4.51
CA ALA A 64 2.30 -8.11 5.87
C ALA A 64 3.82 -8.29 5.92
N VAL A 65 4.40 -9.24 5.16
CA VAL A 65 5.87 -9.41 5.12
C VAL A 65 6.60 -8.22 4.53
N THR A 66 5.96 -7.44 3.64
CA THR A 66 6.56 -6.20 3.11
C THR A 66 6.75 -5.17 4.23
N LEU A 67 5.74 -5.00 5.08
CA LEU A 67 5.80 -4.09 6.23
C LEU A 67 6.74 -4.60 7.31
N GLU A 68 6.69 -5.89 7.64
CA GLU A 68 7.61 -6.51 8.60
C GLU A 68 9.06 -6.41 8.14
N HIS A 69 9.33 -6.66 6.85
CA HIS A 69 10.65 -6.50 6.28
C HIS A 69 11.15 -5.05 6.42
N ALA A 70 10.31 -4.08 6.04
CA ALA A 70 10.63 -2.66 6.14
C ALA A 70 10.92 -2.22 7.60
N LEU A 71 10.17 -2.76 8.56
CA LEU A 71 10.27 -2.37 9.96
C LEU A 71 11.30 -3.18 10.77
N SER A 72 11.85 -4.27 10.20
CA SER A 72 12.80 -5.20 10.84
C SER A 72 14.09 -4.61 11.41
N GLY A 73 14.44 -3.37 11.03
CA GLY A 73 15.70 -2.72 11.39
C GLY A 73 16.84 -2.97 10.39
N ALA A 74 16.67 -3.92 9.46
CA ALA A 74 17.61 -4.12 8.36
C ALA A 74 17.49 -3.04 7.26
N VAL A 75 16.32 -2.40 7.15
CA VAL A 75 16.05 -1.32 6.20
C VAL A 75 16.34 0.04 6.85
N PRO A 76 17.22 0.86 6.27
CA PRO A 76 17.60 2.16 6.83
C PRO A 76 16.50 3.20 6.58
N LEU A 77 15.51 3.24 7.47
CA LEU A 77 14.40 4.21 7.44
C LEU A 77 14.68 5.39 8.37
N ASN A 78 14.33 6.60 7.92
CA ASN A 78 14.20 7.74 8.82
C ASN A 78 12.93 7.61 9.69
N ASP A 79 12.82 8.43 10.74
CA ASP A 79 11.73 8.33 11.72
C ASP A 79 10.34 8.56 11.10
N ASP A 80 10.22 9.49 10.15
CA ASP A 80 8.95 9.77 9.48
C ASP A 80 8.48 8.59 8.63
N ALA A 81 9.38 7.99 7.86
CA ALA A 81 9.12 6.81 7.06
C ALA A 81 8.77 5.60 7.93
N ARG A 82 9.49 5.42 9.03
CA ARG A 82 9.21 4.34 9.99
C ARG A 82 7.84 4.50 10.62
N ARG A 83 7.48 5.71 11.07
CA ARG A 83 6.13 6.01 11.58
C ARG A 83 5.06 5.74 10.54
N MET A 84 5.21 6.25 9.32
CA MET A 84 4.24 6.03 8.25
C MET A 84 3.96 4.54 7.99
N LEU A 85 5.02 3.71 7.93
CA LEU A 85 4.86 2.28 7.67
C LEU A 85 4.31 1.52 8.88
N ASP A 86 4.65 1.94 10.10
CA ASP A 86 4.10 1.35 11.32
C ASP A 86 2.61 1.72 11.51
N ASP A 87 2.21 2.93 11.15
CA ASP A 87 0.80 3.36 11.09
C ASP A 87 0.00 2.49 10.12
N LEU A 88 0.54 2.24 8.92
CA LEU A 88 -0.08 1.37 7.93
C LEU A 88 -0.19 -0.07 8.45
N ARG A 89 0.89 -0.61 9.02
CA ARG A 89 0.91 -1.96 9.61
C ARG A 89 -0.13 -2.13 10.70
N PHE A 90 -0.28 -1.15 11.58
CA PHE A 90 -1.29 -1.18 12.62
C PHE A 90 -2.71 -1.24 12.04
N LEU A 91 -3.00 -0.42 11.03
CA LEU A 91 -4.30 -0.42 10.36
C LEU A 91 -4.58 -1.74 9.65
N ASP A 92 -3.58 -2.31 8.96
CA ASP A 92 -3.68 -3.58 8.27
C ASP A 92 -3.96 -4.74 9.25
N ILE A 93 -3.19 -4.84 10.33
CA ILE A 93 -3.38 -5.83 11.41
C ILE A 93 -4.80 -5.77 11.98
N TRP A 94 -5.31 -4.57 12.24
CA TRP A 94 -6.69 -4.38 12.69
C TRP A 94 -7.70 -4.81 11.62
N SER A 95 -7.53 -4.35 10.38
CA SER A 95 -8.47 -4.60 9.29
C SER A 95 -8.59 -6.08 8.93
N TRP A 96 -7.49 -6.84 9.07
CA TRP A 96 -7.44 -8.29 8.86
C TRP A 96 -7.91 -9.08 10.10
N GLY A 97 -8.25 -8.42 11.20
CA GLY A 97 -8.83 -9.05 12.39
C GLY A 97 -7.83 -9.62 13.38
N PHE A 98 -6.53 -9.33 13.22
CA PHE A 98 -5.48 -9.71 14.16
C PHE A 98 -5.34 -8.74 15.33
N SER A 99 -6.15 -7.68 15.36
CA SER A 99 -6.26 -6.78 16.49
C SER A 99 -7.71 -6.37 16.70
N ARG A 100 -8.13 -6.24 17.96
CA ARG A 100 -9.48 -5.84 18.34
C ARG A 100 -9.44 -4.73 19.37
N HIS A 101 -10.30 -3.74 19.20
CA HIS A 101 -10.46 -2.68 20.21
C HIS A 101 -11.13 -3.25 21.47
N VAL A 102 -10.73 -2.78 22.65
CA VAL A 102 -11.22 -3.26 23.96
C VAL A 102 -12.73 -3.11 24.16
N SER A 103 -13.37 -2.18 23.43
CA SER A 103 -14.84 -2.05 23.44
C SER A 103 -15.57 -3.22 22.78
N GLY A 104 -14.87 -4.04 21.98
CA GLY A 104 -15.46 -5.12 21.18
C GLY A 104 -16.22 -4.66 19.93
N GLU A 105 -16.28 -3.36 19.67
CA GLU A 105 -16.97 -2.80 18.51
C GLU A 105 -16.17 -2.97 17.21
N ALA A 106 -16.85 -3.36 16.13
CA ALA A 106 -16.26 -3.45 14.79
C ALA A 106 -16.31 -2.13 14.01
N ASN A 107 -17.24 -1.24 14.35
CA ASN A 107 -17.46 0.04 13.68
C ASN A 107 -16.93 1.18 14.55
N LEU A 108 -15.63 1.42 14.48
CA LEU A 108 -14.96 2.44 15.27
C LEU A 108 -14.95 3.80 14.56
N SER A 109 -15.06 4.88 15.33
CA SER A 109 -14.78 6.22 14.81
C SER A 109 -13.28 6.46 14.71
N GLY A 110 -12.86 7.46 13.93
CA GLY A 110 -11.44 7.82 13.80
C GLY A 110 -10.77 8.21 15.12
N GLU A 111 -11.54 8.61 16.14
CA GLU A 111 -11.03 8.94 17.47
C GLU A 111 -10.49 7.71 18.21
N ALA A 112 -11.09 6.52 17.99
CA ALA A 112 -10.64 5.28 18.63
C ALA A 112 -9.20 4.93 18.23
N PHE A 113 -8.78 5.27 17.01
CA PHE A 113 -7.44 4.98 16.50
C PHE A 113 -6.34 5.91 17.03
N LYS A 114 -6.69 6.92 17.85
CA LYS A 114 -5.69 7.80 18.49
C LYS A 114 -4.94 7.11 19.63
N LEU A 115 -5.57 6.14 20.29
CA LEU A 115 -5.02 5.41 21.43
C LEU A 115 -4.78 3.96 21.03
N ARG A 116 -3.58 3.64 20.55
CA ARG A 116 -3.25 2.27 20.12
C ARG A 116 -3.27 1.24 21.24
N GLU A 117 -3.10 1.70 22.48
CA GLU A 117 -3.18 0.88 23.69
C GLU A 117 -4.57 0.27 23.93
N ASP A 118 -5.62 0.85 23.34
CA ASP A 118 -6.98 0.31 23.38
C ASP A 118 -7.19 -0.88 22.41
N PHE A 119 -6.13 -1.31 21.71
CA PHE A 119 -6.17 -2.41 20.76
C PHE A 119 -5.39 -3.62 21.28
N VAL A 120 -6.11 -4.73 21.45
CA VAL A 120 -5.53 -6.02 21.86
C VAL A 120 -5.08 -6.77 20.61
N PHE A 121 -3.76 -6.92 20.47
CA PHE A 121 -3.11 -7.60 19.35
C PHE A 121 -3.00 -9.11 19.60
N ASP A 122 -3.48 -9.90 18.64
CA ASP A 122 -3.31 -11.35 18.60
C ASP A 122 -2.01 -11.71 17.87
N GLY A 123 -0.89 -11.56 18.59
CA GLY A 123 0.44 -11.87 18.09
C GLY A 123 0.61 -13.28 17.54
N PRO A 124 0.16 -14.34 18.24
CA PRO A 124 0.23 -15.71 17.75
C PRO A 124 -0.52 -15.92 16.42
N ALA A 125 -1.74 -15.39 16.28
CA ALA A 125 -2.49 -15.53 15.03
C ALA A 125 -1.83 -14.79 13.88
N TYR A 126 -1.31 -13.58 14.13
CA TYR A 126 -0.59 -12.81 13.11
C TYR A 126 0.74 -13.46 12.69
N ALA A 127 1.48 -14.05 13.63
CA ALA A 127 2.69 -14.80 13.33
C ALA A 127 2.39 -16.04 12.47
N ALA A 128 1.33 -16.80 12.80
CA ALA A 128 0.89 -17.93 11.98
C ALA A 128 0.50 -17.49 10.57
N PHE A 129 -0.14 -16.33 10.44
CA PHE A 129 -0.49 -15.73 9.16
C PHE A 129 0.74 -15.34 8.33
N LEU A 130 1.75 -14.70 8.91
CA LEU A 130 3.04 -14.44 8.24
C LEU A 130 3.72 -15.73 7.80
N ASN A 131 3.68 -16.76 8.65
CA ASN A 131 4.32 -18.06 8.39
C ASN A 131 3.77 -18.80 7.17
N THR A 132 2.57 -18.46 6.71
CA THR A 132 2.03 -18.99 5.44
C THR A 132 2.91 -18.69 4.23
N VAL A 133 3.77 -17.66 4.31
CA VAL A 133 4.67 -17.25 3.22
C VAL A 133 6.14 -17.19 3.65
N THR A 134 6.45 -16.90 4.91
CA THR A 134 7.83 -16.84 5.38
C THR A 134 8.48 -18.22 5.51
N GLU A 135 7.74 -19.25 5.94
CA GLU A 135 8.27 -20.62 6.04
C GLU A 135 8.57 -21.20 4.65
N PRO A 136 7.65 -21.16 3.66
CA PRO A 136 7.94 -21.63 2.31
C PRO A 136 9.06 -20.85 1.60
N ALA A 137 9.17 -19.54 1.87
CA ALA A 137 10.25 -18.71 1.34
C ALA A 137 11.59 -18.86 2.09
N GLY A 138 11.60 -19.61 3.20
CA GLY A 138 12.74 -19.85 4.07
C GLY A 138 13.19 -18.65 4.92
N SER A 139 12.67 -17.44 4.69
CA SER A 139 12.98 -16.25 5.48
C SER A 139 12.00 -15.09 5.21
N LEU A 140 12.00 -14.10 6.10
CA LEU A 140 11.29 -12.82 5.88
C LEU A 140 11.77 -12.11 4.61
N GLN A 141 13.10 -12.09 4.38
CA GLN A 141 13.69 -11.52 3.17
C GLN A 141 13.21 -12.24 1.91
N GLY A 142 13.17 -13.58 1.93
CA GLY A 142 12.69 -14.40 0.82
C GLY A 142 11.22 -14.13 0.49
N ALA A 143 10.37 -14.01 1.52
CA ALA A 143 8.95 -13.69 1.36
C ALA A 143 8.73 -12.27 0.83
N PHE A 144 9.51 -11.30 1.29
CA PHE A 144 9.51 -9.95 0.73
C PHE A 144 9.92 -9.96 -0.76
N GLN A 145 10.98 -10.68 -1.12
CA GLN A 145 11.36 -10.81 -2.54
C GLN A 145 10.25 -11.48 -3.38
N ALA A 146 9.49 -12.41 -2.80
CA ALA A 146 8.32 -12.98 -3.45
C ALA A 146 7.20 -11.94 -3.66
N ALA A 147 6.96 -11.05 -2.69
CA ALA A 147 6.04 -9.92 -2.84
C ALA A 147 6.44 -9.01 -4.02
N VAL A 148 7.72 -8.69 -4.14
CA VAL A 148 8.27 -7.92 -5.27
C VAL A 148 8.08 -8.66 -6.59
N ARG A 149 8.26 -9.99 -6.63
CA ARG A 149 8.02 -10.82 -7.83
C ARG A 149 6.55 -10.83 -8.24
N ILE A 150 5.60 -10.92 -7.29
CA ILE A 150 4.16 -10.79 -7.57
C ILE A 150 3.87 -9.45 -8.26
N CYS A 151 4.39 -8.35 -7.70
CA CYS A 151 4.26 -7.03 -8.32
C CYS A 151 4.84 -6.99 -9.74
N GLY A 152 6.03 -7.57 -9.94
CA GLY A 152 6.68 -7.72 -11.23
C GLY A 152 5.85 -8.51 -12.25
N LEU A 153 5.23 -9.62 -11.84
CA LEU A 153 4.36 -10.42 -12.70
C LEU A 153 3.10 -9.65 -13.10
N MET A 154 2.43 -9.04 -12.11
CA MET A 154 1.21 -8.25 -12.35
C MET A 154 1.46 -7.03 -13.24
N SER A 155 2.66 -6.48 -13.19
CA SER A 155 3.08 -5.38 -14.05
C SER A 155 3.36 -5.81 -15.51
N GLY A 156 3.53 -7.12 -15.75
CA GLY A 156 4.02 -7.69 -17.00
C GLY A 156 5.52 -7.47 -17.25
N LEU A 157 6.26 -6.95 -16.25
CA LEU A 157 7.70 -6.69 -16.34
C LEU A 157 8.54 -7.92 -15.97
N LEU A 158 7.93 -8.89 -15.30
CA LEU A 158 8.52 -10.18 -14.94
C LEU A 158 7.68 -11.31 -15.54
N ARG A 159 8.33 -12.41 -15.93
CA ARG A 159 7.66 -13.64 -16.37
C ARG A 159 8.38 -14.86 -15.79
N HIS A 160 7.66 -15.96 -15.61
CA HIS A 160 8.29 -17.24 -15.31
C HIS A 160 8.96 -17.79 -16.58
N ALA A 161 10.12 -18.43 -16.44
CA ALA A 161 10.92 -18.90 -17.57
C ALA A 161 10.20 -20.00 -18.38
N GLU A 162 9.50 -20.90 -17.68
CA GLU A 162 8.90 -22.10 -18.29
C GLU A 162 7.36 -22.15 -18.25
N LYS A 163 6.70 -21.21 -17.56
CA LYS A 163 5.26 -21.29 -17.29
C LYS A 163 4.57 -19.98 -17.68
N ASP A 164 3.56 -20.08 -18.53
CA ASP A 164 2.76 -18.91 -18.91
C ASP A 164 1.88 -18.40 -17.75
N ASN A 165 1.52 -19.29 -16.81
CA ASN A 165 0.73 -18.96 -15.63
C ASN A 165 1.33 -19.64 -14.38
N PRO A 166 2.39 -19.06 -13.79
CA PRO A 166 3.03 -19.62 -12.60
C PRO A 166 2.05 -19.71 -11.43
N ALA A 167 2.14 -20.79 -10.67
CA ALA A 167 1.43 -20.94 -9.41
C ALA A 167 2.00 -19.99 -8.35
N PHE A 168 1.25 -19.79 -7.28
CA PHE A 168 1.68 -18.96 -6.16
C PHE A 168 2.97 -19.46 -5.52
N ASP A 169 3.13 -20.78 -5.39
CA ASP A 169 4.35 -21.39 -4.88
C ASP A 169 5.58 -21.14 -5.76
N ASP A 170 5.37 -20.88 -7.06
CA ASP A 170 6.48 -20.55 -7.96
C ASP A 170 7.07 -19.20 -7.56
N VAL A 171 6.25 -18.20 -7.17
CA VAL A 171 6.78 -16.87 -6.79
C VAL A 171 7.63 -16.91 -5.53
N LEU A 172 7.57 -17.97 -4.74
CA LEU A 172 8.43 -18.17 -3.57
C LEU A 172 9.85 -18.63 -3.97
N ARG A 173 10.05 -19.08 -5.22
CA ARG A 173 11.34 -19.52 -5.78
C ARG A 173 11.92 -18.50 -6.76
N SER A 174 13.11 -17.97 -6.47
CA SER A 174 13.66 -16.83 -7.23
C SER A 174 14.27 -17.19 -8.58
N SER A 175 14.76 -18.43 -8.77
CA SER A 175 15.48 -18.85 -9.98
C SER A 175 14.62 -18.91 -11.23
N ASP A 176 13.30 -18.96 -11.06
CA ASP A 176 12.40 -19.36 -12.14
C ASP A 176 11.82 -18.16 -12.91
N PHE A 177 12.25 -16.94 -12.57
CA PHE A 177 11.70 -15.69 -13.13
C PHE A 177 12.75 -14.84 -13.86
N VAL A 178 12.35 -14.30 -15.01
CA VAL A 178 13.19 -13.47 -15.89
C VAL A 178 12.49 -12.15 -16.24
N ASN A 179 13.28 -11.09 -16.46
CA ASN A 179 12.76 -9.78 -16.86
C ASN A 179 12.26 -9.83 -18.31
N SER A 180 11.00 -9.46 -18.54
CA SER A 180 10.39 -9.52 -19.88
C SER A 180 11.01 -8.57 -20.91
N TRP A 181 11.74 -7.53 -20.47
CA TRP A 181 12.43 -6.57 -21.35
C TRP A 181 13.81 -7.03 -21.83
N GLN A 182 14.51 -7.86 -21.05
CA GLN A 182 15.85 -8.32 -21.42
C GLN A 182 15.77 -9.30 -22.61
N ASP A 183 14.71 -10.11 -22.70
CA ASP A 183 14.53 -11.07 -23.79
C ASP A 183 14.06 -10.43 -25.11
N GLN A 184 13.33 -9.30 -25.06
CA GLN A 184 12.91 -8.59 -26.28
C GLN A 184 14.07 -7.86 -26.98
N HIS A 185 15.06 -7.41 -26.22
CA HIS A 185 16.28 -6.80 -26.77
C HIS A 185 17.34 -7.85 -27.19
N ALA A 186 17.35 -9.03 -26.58
CA ALA A 186 18.18 -10.15 -27.06
C ALA A 186 17.71 -10.69 -28.42
N ALA A 187 16.40 -10.64 -28.70
CA ALA A 187 15.82 -11.06 -29.98
C ALA A 187 16.00 -10.05 -31.14
N THR A 188 16.58 -8.88 -30.89
CA THR A 188 16.74 -7.80 -31.91
C THR A 188 18.20 -7.45 -32.24
N SER A 189 19.18 -8.28 -31.85
CA SER A 189 20.54 -8.19 -32.42
C SER A 189 20.59 -8.83 -33.82
N PRO A 190 21.08 -8.13 -34.86
CA PRO A 190 21.00 -8.61 -36.24
C PRO A 190 22.19 -9.52 -36.57
N GLN A 191 22.00 -10.83 -36.49
CA GLN A 191 22.82 -11.79 -37.25
C GLN A 191 21.92 -12.86 -37.87
N GLY A 192 21.94 -12.92 -39.21
CA GLY A 192 21.33 -14.00 -39.99
C GLY A 192 20.01 -13.62 -40.66
N GLN A 193 20.11 -13.07 -41.88
CA GLN A 193 19.00 -12.99 -42.81
C GLN A 193 18.38 -14.39 -43.01
N ARG A 194 17.12 -14.57 -42.61
CA ARG A 194 16.20 -15.52 -43.24
C ARG A 194 14.99 -14.74 -43.75
N GLN A 195 14.67 -14.98 -45.02
CA GLN A 195 13.62 -14.33 -45.78
C GLN A 195 12.26 -14.48 -45.09
N VAL A 196 11.53 -13.37 -44.96
CA VAL A 196 10.13 -13.31 -44.52
C VAL A 196 9.26 -13.21 -45.79
N PRO A 197 8.25 -14.09 -45.99
CA PRO A 197 7.25 -13.84 -47.02
C PRO A 197 6.19 -12.83 -46.53
N ALA A 198 5.68 -12.08 -47.50
CA ALA A 198 4.81 -10.91 -47.44
C ALA A 198 3.72 -10.88 -46.34
N ARG A 199 3.57 -9.70 -45.73
CA ARG A 199 2.42 -9.26 -44.93
C ARG A 199 1.11 -9.41 -45.72
N GLN A 200 0.11 -10.02 -45.09
CA GLN A 200 -1.29 -9.73 -45.36
C GLN A 200 -1.86 -8.96 -44.16
N ASP A 201 -2.46 -7.81 -44.46
CA ASP A 201 -3.26 -7.00 -43.56
C ASP A 201 -4.31 -7.84 -42.84
N ARG A 202 -4.23 -7.89 -41.51
CA ARG A 202 -5.36 -8.17 -40.63
C ARG A 202 -5.27 -7.26 -39.42
N ASP A 203 -6.41 -6.68 -39.10
CA ASP A 203 -6.69 -5.72 -38.03
C ASP A 203 -6.03 -6.07 -36.68
N PRO A 204 -5.73 -5.07 -35.84
CA PRO A 204 -5.20 -5.32 -34.50
C PRO A 204 -6.21 -6.17 -33.71
N PRO A 205 -5.76 -7.24 -33.00
CA PRO A 205 -6.67 -8.00 -32.17
C PRO A 205 -7.12 -7.09 -31.01
N HIS A 206 -8.41 -6.79 -30.99
CA HIS A 206 -9.11 -6.46 -29.75
C HIS A 206 -8.88 -7.63 -28.79
N LEU A 207 -7.92 -7.50 -27.88
CA LEU A 207 -7.73 -8.43 -26.77
C LEU A 207 -8.75 -8.09 -25.67
N PRO A 208 -9.74 -8.94 -25.37
CA PRO A 208 -10.43 -8.85 -24.11
C PRO A 208 -9.50 -9.47 -23.07
N TYR A 209 -8.76 -8.64 -22.32
CA TYR A 209 -8.04 -9.11 -21.14
C TYR A 209 -9.07 -9.43 -20.03
N ALA A 210 -9.81 -10.53 -20.21
CA ALA A 210 -10.62 -11.13 -19.17
C ALA A 210 -9.67 -11.85 -18.21
N ASP A 211 -9.23 -11.10 -17.20
CA ASP A 211 -8.29 -11.44 -16.14
C ASP A 211 -8.33 -12.94 -15.72
N PRO A 212 -7.35 -13.76 -16.16
CA PRO A 212 -7.21 -15.15 -15.74
C PRO A 212 -6.91 -15.28 -14.24
N PHE A 213 -6.31 -14.25 -13.64
CA PHE A 213 -5.94 -14.21 -12.23
C PHE A 213 -7.14 -13.87 -11.34
N ALA A 214 -8.04 -12.99 -11.77
CA ALA A 214 -9.34 -12.79 -11.09
C ALA A 214 -10.20 -14.07 -11.08
N ARG A 215 -10.17 -14.87 -12.16
CA ARG A 215 -10.82 -16.19 -12.21
C ARG A 215 -10.13 -17.25 -11.35
N TRP A 216 -8.85 -17.08 -11.04
CA TRP A 216 -8.05 -17.94 -10.18
C TRP A 216 -8.26 -17.61 -8.70
N LEU A 217 -8.27 -16.32 -8.32
CA LEU A 217 -8.60 -15.82 -6.98
C LEU A 217 -9.99 -16.29 -6.52
N HIS A 218 -10.98 -16.25 -7.42
CA HIS A 218 -12.34 -16.69 -7.12
C HIS A 218 -12.51 -18.20 -6.88
N ARG A 219 -11.55 -19.04 -7.29
CA ARG A 219 -11.74 -20.50 -7.37
C ARG A 219 -11.06 -21.26 -6.22
N HIS A 220 -10.12 -20.65 -5.49
CA HIS A 220 -9.21 -21.39 -4.62
C HIS A 220 -9.02 -20.84 -3.19
N LEU A 221 -9.79 -19.83 -2.75
CA LEU A 221 -9.74 -19.28 -1.39
C LEU A 221 -11.11 -19.38 -0.70
N PRO A 222 -11.30 -20.33 0.26
CA PRO A 222 -12.63 -20.63 0.82
C PRO A 222 -13.08 -19.72 1.98
N TRP A 223 -12.29 -18.73 2.38
CA TRP A 223 -12.56 -17.89 3.56
C TRP A 223 -13.31 -16.61 3.18
N ARG A 224 -14.56 -16.77 2.72
CA ARG A 224 -15.49 -15.65 2.58
C ARG A 224 -15.85 -15.08 3.96
N SER A 225 -15.23 -13.98 4.36
CA SER A 225 -15.80 -13.09 5.37
C SER A 225 -15.46 -11.63 5.09
N ARG A 226 -16.48 -10.95 4.53
CA ARG A 226 -16.79 -9.50 4.55
C ARG A 226 -15.66 -8.60 5.09
N LEU A 227 -14.98 -7.89 4.20
CA LEU A 227 -14.40 -6.59 4.56
C LEU A 227 -15.54 -5.66 5.00
N PRO A 228 -15.54 -5.12 6.23
CA PRO A 228 -16.51 -4.13 6.66
C PRO A 228 -16.33 -2.83 5.85
N ALA A 229 -17.43 -2.17 5.51
CA ALA A 229 -17.43 -0.84 4.88
C ALA A 229 -16.58 0.22 5.63
N ALA A 230 -16.22 -0.05 6.90
CA ALA A 230 -15.30 0.74 7.70
C ALA A 230 -13.87 0.82 7.13
N VAL A 231 -13.37 -0.22 6.44
CA VAL A 231 -12.03 -0.20 5.79
C VAL A 231 -12.01 0.80 4.63
N ALA A 232 -13.09 0.85 3.84
CA ALA A 232 -13.24 1.86 2.79
C ALA A 232 -13.34 3.28 3.36
N ALA A 233 -13.94 3.46 4.55
CA ALA A 233 -14.08 4.75 5.22
C ALA A 233 -12.78 5.23 5.89
N ALA A 234 -11.98 4.34 6.48
CA ALA A 234 -10.67 4.69 7.05
C ALA A 234 -9.68 5.17 5.97
N CYS A 235 -9.64 4.49 4.83
CA CYS A 235 -8.91 4.95 3.64
C CYS A 235 -9.46 6.28 3.08
N THR A 236 -10.68 6.67 3.45
CA THR A 236 -11.30 7.96 3.09
C THR A 236 -10.97 9.08 4.09
N ALA A 237 -10.80 8.76 5.38
CA ALA A 237 -10.42 9.74 6.40
C ALA A 237 -8.97 10.23 6.21
N ASP A 238 -8.06 9.37 5.74
CA ASP A 238 -6.70 9.78 5.35
C ASP A 238 -6.69 10.71 4.11
N ARG A 239 -7.74 10.65 3.26
CA ARG A 239 -7.93 11.58 2.12
C ARG A 239 -8.09 13.05 2.55
N HIS A 240 -8.54 13.31 3.77
CA HIS A 240 -8.74 14.68 4.25
C HIS A 240 -7.50 15.27 4.93
N ARG A 241 -6.62 14.43 5.48
CA ARG A 241 -5.38 14.87 6.15
C ARG A 241 -4.30 15.30 5.16
N VAL A 242 -4.13 14.56 4.07
CA VAL A 242 -3.17 14.90 3.00
C VAL A 242 -3.57 16.18 2.25
N ARG A 243 -4.87 16.49 2.17
CA ARG A 243 -5.38 17.70 1.49
C ARG A 243 -5.19 18.99 2.29
N ALA A 244 -5.00 18.91 3.60
CA ALA A 244 -4.87 20.08 4.49
C ALA A 244 -3.41 20.54 4.70
N GLY A 245 -2.41 19.77 4.26
CA GLY A 245 -0.99 19.98 4.55
C GLY A 245 -0.18 20.79 3.52
N HIS A 246 -0.79 21.41 2.51
CA HIS A 246 -0.07 22.18 1.49
C HIS A 246 -0.79 23.48 1.12
N GLN A 247 -0.56 24.54 1.91
CA GLN A 247 -0.55 25.91 1.39
C GLN A 247 0.81 26.53 1.68
N PRO A 248 1.65 26.79 0.66
CA PRO A 248 2.85 27.60 0.83
C PRO A 248 2.46 29.07 0.96
N GLY A 249 3.08 29.74 1.93
CA GLY A 249 2.72 31.08 2.36
C GLY A 249 2.79 32.15 1.28
N ARG A 250 1.90 33.14 1.44
CA ARG A 250 2.10 34.50 0.93
C ARG A 250 1.91 35.47 2.09
N THR A 251 3.02 35.86 2.69
CA THR A 251 3.17 37.11 3.42
C THR A 251 2.87 38.28 2.47
N ARG A 252 1.90 39.11 2.83
CA ARG A 252 1.90 40.54 2.48
C ARG A 252 1.47 41.35 3.71
N LEU A 253 2.45 42.09 4.23
CA LEU A 253 2.27 43.25 5.09
C LEU A 253 1.45 44.32 4.35
N GLY A 254 0.51 44.93 5.07
CA GLY A 254 -0.27 46.08 4.61
C GLY A 254 -1.02 46.69 5.79
N ALA A 255 -0.50 47.82 6.27
CA ALA A 255 -0.99 48.58 7.42
C ALA A 255 -2.38 49.20 7.18
N GLY A 256 -3.12 49.45 8.27
CA GLY A 256 -4.33 50.27 8.24
C GLY A 256 -5.20 50.15 9.49
N SER A 257 -4.88 50.95 10.52
CA SER A 257 -5.76 51.27 11.65
C SER A 257 -7.14 51.75 11.21
N LEU A 258 -8.20 51.40 11.95
CA LEU A 258 -9.23 52.35 12.42
C LEU A 258 -10.26 51.67 13.36
N LEU A 259 -10.23 52.13 14.62
CA LEU A 259 -11.36 52.40 15.54
C LEU A 259 -12.75 51.81 15.20
N HIS A 260 -13.30 50.97 16.10
CA HIS A 260 -14.48 51.31 16.91
C HIS A 260 -14.87 50.18 17.90
N GLN A 261 -14.80 50.48 19.20
CA GLN A 261 -15.80 50.05 20.20
C GLN A 261 -16.83 51.18 20.35
N PRO A 262 -18.10 50.91 20.73
CA PRO A 262 -18.52 50.73 22.14
C PRO A 262 -19.57 49.60 22.34
N ALA A 263 -19.51 48.79 23.40
CA ALA A 263 -20.04 48.95 24.77
C ALA A 263 -21.43 48.31 25.00
N GLY A 264 -21.53 47.54 26.10
CA GLY A 264 -22.74 47.41 26.92
C GLY A 264 -23.36 46.00 27.03
N GLY A 265 -23.42 45.47 28.26
CA GLY A 265 -24.39 44.42 28.60
C GLY A 265 -23.89 43.38 29.61
N ALA A 266 -24.05 43.68 30.90
CA ALA A 266 -23.75 42.80 32.02
C ALA A 266 -24.73 41.62 32.15
N ALA A 267 -24.24 40.48 32.66
CA ALA A 267 -24.99 39.60 33.56
C ALA A 267 -24.03 38.69 34.35
N GLN A 268 -23.88 39.00 35.64
CA GLN A 268 -23.38 38.10 36.68
C GLN A 268 -24.48 37.11 37.07
N LEU A 269 -24.11 35.85 37.32
CA LEU A 269 -24.72 34.88 38.25
C LEU A 269 -23.69 33.72 38.27
N GLY A 270 -23.01 33.32 39.34
CA GLY A 270 -23.37 33.32 40.75
C GLY A 270 -23.49 31.87 41.22
N TYR A 271 -22.36 31.14 41.34
CA TYR A 271 -22.35 29.82 41.99
C TYR A 271 -21.63 29.91 43.33
N ARG A 272 -22.40 29.75 44.42
CA ARG A 272 -21.93 29.60 45.79
C ARG A 272 -22.39 28.23 46.31
N SER A 273 -21.38 27.44 46.70
CA SER A 273 -21.29 26.62 47.92
C SER A 273 -22.47 25.75 48.39
N GLY A 274 -22.19 24.47 48.65
CA GLY A 274 -22.80 23.74 49.76
C GLY A 274 -22.64 22.22 49.68
N GLY A 275 -21.86 21.61 50.58
CA GLY A 275 -21.85 20.15 50.80
C GLY A 275 -20.53 19.53 51.26
N ARG A 276 -20.20 19.67 52.55
CA ARG A 276 -19.28 18.83 53.36
C ARG A 276 -20.09 17.66 54.00
N PRO A 277 -19.55 16.72 54.82
CA PRO A 277 -18.17 16.26 55.04
C PRO A 277 -18.00 14.70 55.10
N TYR A 278 -16.74 14.33 55.33
CA TYR A 278 -16.10 13.10 55.85
C TYR A 278 -16.83 12.15 56.85
N LEU A 279 -16.29 10.92 56.85
CA LEU A 279 -16.17 9.86 57.89
C LEU A 279 -17.29 8.81 58.05
N ALA A 280 -17.01 7.59 57.57
CA ALA A 280 -16.82 6.39 58.39
C ALA A 280 -15.80 5.46 57.70
#